data_AF-A0A174YU66-F1
#
_entry.id   AF-A0A174YU66-F1
#
_cell.length_a   1.000
_cell.length_b   1.000
_cell.length_c   1.000
_cell.angle_alpha   90.00
_cell.angle_beta   90.00
_cell.angle_gamma   90.00
#
_symmetry.space_group_name_H-M   'P 1'
#
loop_
_entity.id
_entity.type
_entity.pdbx_description
1 polymer ?
#
loop_
_entity_poly.entity_id
_entity_poly.type
_entity_poly.pdbx_seq_one_letter_code
_entity_poly.pdbx_strand_id
1 'polypeptide(L)' 'MKKEEYSVFIEEMADLGDEWTEDELEGTSYSKMSLERAIRERRSSLGKMDGIMGMVGL' A
#
# COMPACT_ATOMS: atom_id res chain seq x y z
N MET A 1 -0.57 7.38 -11.22
CA MET A 1 -0.40 8.31 -10.10
C MET A 1 0.62 9.35 -10.49
N LYS A 2 0.40 10.63 -10.20
CA LYS A 2 1.39 11.71 -10.40
C LYS A 2 2.43 11.66 -9.29
N LYS A 3 3.66 12.13 -9.54
CA LYS A 3 4.71 12.18 -8.50
C LYS A 3 4.28 12.96 -7.25
N GLU A 4 3.49 14.02 -7.42
CA GLU A 4 2.93 14.79 -6.29
C GLU A 4 2.07 13.94 -5.36
N GLU A 5 1.40 12.91 -5.89
CA GLU A 5 0.53 12.00 -5.14
C GLU A 5 1.31 10.85 -4.47
N TYR A 6 2.60 10.67 -4.79
CA TYR A 6 3.42 9.58 -4.22
C TYR A 6 3.63 9.79 -2.71
N SER A 7 3.87 11.04 -2.31
CA SER A 7 3.98 11.44 -0.90
C SER A 7 2.76 10.97 -0.10
N VAL A 8 1.55 11.26 -0.61
CA VAL A 8 0.29 10.86 0.04
C VAL A 8 0.15 9.35 0.14
N PHE A 9 0.50 8.60 -0.92
CA PHE A 9 0.47 7.14 -0.85
C PHE A 9 1.44 6.61 0.22
N ILE A 10 2.67 7.13 0.25
CA ILE A 10 3.73 6.69 1.17
C ILE A 10 3.34 7.00 2.62
N GLU A 11 2.85 8.21 2.90
CA GLU A 11 2.37 8.60 4.24
C GLU A 11 1.22 7.69 4.70
N GLU A 12 0.24 7.44 3.84
CA GLU A 12 -0.90 6.57 4.15
C GLU A 12 -0.50 5.11 4.43
N MET A 13 0.54 4.60 3.77
CA MET A 13 1.06 3.25 4.04
C MET A 13 1.95 3.22 5.29
N ALA A 14 2.75 4.27 5.53
CA ALA A 14 3.57 4.39 6.72
C ALA A 14 2.72 4.41 8.00
N ASP A 15 1.55 5.06 7.98
CA ASP A 15 0.57 5.01 9.07
C ASP A 15 0.05 3.59 9.38
N LEU A 16 0.17 2.68 8.42
CA LEU A 16 -0.20 1.26 8.55
C LEU A 16 1.00 0.37 8.89
N GLY A 17 2.19 0.96 9.12
CA GLY A 17 3.43 0.23 9.34
C GLY A 17 4.03 -0.38 8.07
N ASP A 18 3.59 0.07 6.89
CA ASP A 18 4.07 -0.37 5.59
C ASP A 18 4.85 0.79 4.95
N GLU A 19 6.15 0.86 5.24
CA GLU A 19 7.02 1.93 4.75
C GLU A 19 7.43 1.70 3.29
N TRP A 20 7.34 2.74 2.48
CA TRP A 20 7.64 2.71 1.04
C TRP A 20 8.51 3.89 0.65
N THR A 21 9.41 3.66 -0.30
CA THR A 21 10.12 4.73 -1.03
C THR A 21 9.43 5.05 -2.35
N GLU A 22 9.70 6.24 -2.91
CA GLU A 22 9.19 6.62 -4.22
C GLU A 22 9.65 5.66 -5.34
N ASP A 23 10.89 5.17 -5.27
CA ASP A 23 11.46 4.23 -6.25
C ASP A 23 10.76 2.87 -6.21
N GLU A 24 10.52 2.36 -4.99
CA GLU A 24 9.73 1.13 -4.80
C GLU A 24 8.31 1.30 -5.35
N LEU A 25 7.65 2.42 -5.03
CA LEU A 25 6.32 2.71 -5.53
C LEU A 25 6.30 2.80 -7.06
N GLU A 26 7.25 3.50 -7.67
CA GLU A 26 7.40 3.67 -9.12
C GLU A 26 7.52 2.31 -9.83
N GLY A 27 8.27 1.39 -9.22
CA GLY A 27 8.47 0.02 -9.69
C GLY A 27 7.24 -0.89 -9.64
N THR A 28 6.14 -0.48 -9.00
CA THR A 28 4.93 -1.31 -8.85
C THR A 28 3.80 -1.00 -9.83
N SER A 29 2.76 -1.82 -9.81
CA SER A 29 1.50 -1.53 -10.51
C SER A 29 0.73 -0.36 -9.91
N TYR A 30 0.98 0.01 -8.65
CA TYR A 30 0.29 1.12 -7.98
C TYR A 30 0.63 2.48 -8.60
N SER A 31 1.87 2.67 -9.08
CA SER A 31 2.27 3.89 -9.79
C SER A 31 1.43 4.16 -11.04
N LYS A 32 0.87 3.10 -11.65
CA LYS A 32 0.03 3.17 -12.86
C LYS A 32 -1.46 3.37 -12.56
N MET A 33 -1.87 3.34 -11.29
CA MET A 33 -3.26 3.54 -10.85
C MET A 33 -3.53 4.97 -10.38
N SER A 34 -4.79 5.32 -10.13
CA SER A 34 -5.15 6.50 -9.34
C SER A 34 -4.78 6.30 -7.87
N LEU A 35 -4.42 7.37 -7.17
CA LEU A 35 -4.07 7.37 -5.74
C LEU A 35 -5.09 6.62 -4.88
N GLU A 36 -6.37 6.98 -5.00
CA GLU A 36 -7.46 6.36 -4.23
C GLU A 36 -7.54 4.84 -4.44
N ARG A 37 -7.36 4.39 -5.69
CA ARG A 37 -7.40 2.97 -6.03
C ARG A 37 -6.20 2.23 -5.44
N ALA A 38 -5.01 2.82 -5.57
CA ALA A 38 -3.78 2.26 -5.05
C ALA A 38 -3.86 2.07 -3.52
N ILE A 39 -4.29 3.11 -2.79
CA ILE A 39 -4.46 3.07 -1.33
C ILE A 39 -5.47 1.97 -0.95
N ARG A 40 -6.63 1.94 -1.61
CA ARG A 40 -7.67 0.95 -1.31
C ARG A 40 -7.19 -0.49 -1.54
N GLU A 41 -6.52 -0.75 -2.66
CA GLU A 41 -6.00 -2.09 -2.97
C GLU A 41 -4.91 -2.50 -1.99
N ARG A 42 -3.97 -1.60 -1.64
CA ARG A 42 -2.91 -1.92 -0.68
C ARG A 42 -3.44 -2.14 0.73
N ARG A 43 -4.34 -1.28 1.23
CA ARG A 43 -5.05 -1.49 2.51
C ARG A 43 -5.77 -2.83 2.55
N SER A 44 -6.46 -3.22 1.46
CA SER A 44 -7.11 -4.52 1.37
C SER A 44 -6.09 -5.68 1.39
N SER A 45 -4.94 -5.52 0.76
CA SER A 45 -3.86 -6.51 0.80
C SER A 45 -3.27 -6.67 2.20
N LEU A 46 -3.00 -5.58 2.91
CA LEU A 46 -2.48 -5.58 4.29
C LEU A 46 -3.50 -6.22 5.25
N GLY A 47 -4.78 -5.87 5.15
CA GLY A 47 -5.84 -6.48 5.96
C GLY A 47 -6.06 -7.97 5.68
N LYS A 48 -5.82 -8.44 4.45
CA LYS A 48 -5.83 -9.88 4.13
C LYS A 48 -4.65 -10.63 4.74
N MET A 49 -3.48 -10.00 4.84
CA MET A 49 -2.31 -10.59 5.51
C MET A 49 -2.56 -10.74 7.01
N ASP A 50 -3.15 -9.73 7.66
CA ASP A 50 -3.55 -9.79 9.08
C ASP A 50 -4.57 -10.94 9.33
N GLY A 51 -5.57 -11.07 8.45
CA GLY A 51 -6.57 -12.14 8.54
C GLY A 51 -6.04 -13.56 8.27
N ILE A 52 -4.93 -13.72 7.54
CA ILE A 52 -4.29 -15.04 7.33
C ILE A 52 -3.39 -15.41 8.52
N MET A 53 -2.72 -14.44 9.15
CA MET A 53 -1.90 -14.66 10.36
C MET A 53 -2.74 -15.24 11.52
N GLY A 54 -4.02 -14.86 11.61
CA GLY A 54 -4.96 -15.41 12.60
C GLY A 54 -5.37 -16.88 12.39
N MET A 55 -5.09 -17.50 11.23
CA MET A 55 -5.43 -18.91 10.96
C MET A 55 -4.26 -19.89 11.16
N VAL A 56 -3.01 -19.42 11.33
CA VAL A 56 -1.84 -20.29 11.61
C VAL A 56 -1.66 -20.45 13.13
N GLY A 57 -2.75 -20.74 13.84
CA GLY A 57 -2.77 -20.83 15.31
C GLY A 57 -3.90 -21.69 15.88
N LEU A 58 -4.49 -22.59 15.09
CA LEU A 58 -5.44 -23.60 15.54
C LEU A 58 -4.89 -25.00 15.30
#